data_AF-A0A0Q5FPZ8-F1
#
_entry.id   AF-A0A0Q5FPZ8-F1
#
_cell.length_a   1.000
_cell.length_b   1.000
_cell.length_c   1.000
_cell.angle_alpha   90.00
_cell.angle_beta   90.00
_cell.angle_gamma   90.00
#
_symmetry.space_group_name_H-M   'P 1'
#
loop_
_entity.id
_entity.type
_entity.pdbx_description
1 polymer ?
#
loop_
_entity_poly.entity_id
_entity_poly.type
_entity_poly.pdbx_seq_one_letter_code
_entity_poly.pdbx_strand_id
1 'polypeptide(L)'
;MNNTLLALLVIAVSTVFYLPAHWTKFAWSGRGFTKARNHIMLIYNILMIIYHSYLIESGRLFSQESLLFLPAGFLSAALILFHGLAIPREHKNRRWRWRNRFDPKIRRHKKSIHDYRREHRKKRG
;
A
#
# COMPACT_ATOMS: atom_id res chain seq x y z
N MET A 1 8.31 13.15 -29.82
CA MET A 1 8.10 11.89 -29.06
C MET A 1 6.60 11.65 -29.02
N ASN A 2 6.08 10.46 -29.37
CA ASN A 2 4.64 10.25 -29.41
C ASN A 2 4.05 10.39 -28.00
N ASN A 3 3.03 11.22 -27.84
CA ASN A 3 2.44 11.54 -26.54
C ASN A 3 1.92 10.30 -25.80
N THR A 4 1.46 9.30 -26.56
CA THR A 4 1.06 7.99 -26.05
C THR A 4 2.21 7.22 -25.40
N LEU A 5 3.41 7.26 -25.99
CA LEU A 5 4.59 6.60 -25.42
C LEU A 5 5.04 7.28 -24.12
N LEU A 6 5.02 8.62 -24.09
CA LEU A 6 5.31 9.37 -22.87
C LEU A 6 4.31 9.01 -21.75
N ALA A 7 3.01 8.92 -22.07
CA ALA A 7 1.98 8.52 -21.13
C ALA A 7 2.22 7.13 -20.55
N LEU A 8 2.49 6.15 -21.41
CA LEU A 8 2.76 4.77 -20.99
C LEU A 8 4.02 4.68 -20.13
N LEU A 9 5.06 5.46 -20.45
CA LEU A 9 6.27 5.51 -19.67
C LEU A 9 6.01 6.07 -18.27
N VAL A 10 5.23 7.15 -18.16
CA VAL A 10 4.84 7.74 -16.87
C VAL A 10 4.04 6.75 -16.03
N ILE A 11 3.07 6.07 -16.65
CA ILE A 11 2.26 5.04 -15.99
C ILE A 11 3.15 3.91 -15.49
N ALA A 12 4.06 3.40 -16.34
CA ALA A 12 4.97 2.31 -16.00
C ALA A 12 5.90 2.70 -14.84
N VAL A 13 6.55 3.87 -14.94
CA VAL A 13 7.47 4.38 -13.91
C VAL A 13 6.75 4.61 -12.58
N SER A 14 5.57 5.24 -12.61
CA SER A 14 4.75 5.48 -11.42
C SER A 14 4.31 4.17 -10.76
N THR A 15 3.96 3.17 -11.56
CA THR A 15 3.60 1.83 -11.06
C THR A 15 4.80 1.12 -10.43
N VAL A 16 5.99 1.24 -11.04
CA VAL A 16 7.22 0.67 -10.50
C VAL A 16 7.57 1.31 -9.15
N PHE A 17 7.41 2.62 -8.99
CA PHE A 17 7.61 3.29 -7.70
C PHE A 17 6.58 2.89 -6.65
N TYR A 18 5.38 2.44 -7.04
CA TYR A 18 4.42 1.92 -6.08
C TYR A 18 4.76 0.50 -5.56
N LEU A 19 5.43 -0.33 -6.37
CA LEU A 19 5.71 -1.74 -6.03
C LEU A 19 6.46 -1.91 -4.69
N PRO A 20 7.52 -1.14 -4.37
CA PRO A 20 8.16 -1.19 -3.08
C PRO A 20 7.17 -0.97 -1.93
N ALA A 21 6.32 0.06 -2.01
CA ALA A 21 5.34 0.36 -0.96
C ALA A 21 4.32 -0.77 -0.76
N HIS A 22 3.84 -1.33 -1.86
CA HIS A 22 2.93 -2.47 -1.80
C HIS A 22 3.61 -3.71 -1.19
N TRP A 23 4.84 -4.01 -1.58
CA TRP A 23 5.58 -5.17 -1.08
C TRP A 23 5.91 -5.04 0.41
N THR A 24 6.46 -3.91 0.84
CA THR A 24 6.84 -3.65 2.24
C THR A 24 5.65 -3.70 3.16
N LYS A 25 4.46 -3.25 2.72
CA LYS A 25 3.21 -3.40 3.47
C LYS A 25 2.98 -4.86 3.91
N PHE A 26 3.27 -5.85 3.07
CA PHE A 26 3.08 -7.26 3.41
C PHE A 26 4.29 -7.91 4.07
N ALA A 27 5.50 -7.54 3.63
CA ALA A 27 6.75 -8.11 4.13
C ALA A 27 7.11 -7.59 5.53
N TRP A 28 6.84 -6.31 5.82
CA TRP A 28 7.21 -5.65 7.07
C TRP A 28 6.04 -5.50 8.05
N SER A 29 4.90 -6.15 7.82
CA SER A 29 3.79 -6.19 8.79
C SER A 29 3.82 -7.44 9.67
N GLY A 30 3.27 -7.35 10.89
CA GLY A 30 3.22 -8.47 11.83
C GLY A 30 4.60 -8.83 12.38
N ARG A 31 5.05 -10.08 12.18
CA ARG A 31 6.36 -10.54 12.70
C ARG A 31 7.55 -9.79 12.12
N GLY A 32 7.41 -9.23 10.91
CA GLY A 32 8.47 -8.44 10.26
C GLY A 32 8.47 -6.96 10.65
N PHE A 33 7.55 -6.54 11.53
CA PHE A 33 7.38 -5.15 11.90
C PHE A 33 8.48 -4.70 12.87
N THR A 34 9.07 -3.55 12.55
CA THR A 34 9.94 -2.80 13.46
C THR A 34 9.62 -1.32 13.32
N LYS A 35 9.82 -0.54 14.39
CA LYS A 35 9.60 0.91 14.36
C LYS A 35 10.44 1.58 13.27
N ALA A 36 11.71 1.17 13.11
CA ALA A 36 12.60 1.71 12.09
C ALA A 36 12.05 1.48 10.66
N ARG A 37 11.65 0.25 10.31
CA ARG A 37 11.06 -0.07 9.00
C ARG A 37 9.79 0.73 8.73
N ASN A 38 8.97 0.96 9.76
CA ASN A 38 7.77 1.79 9.63
C ASN A 38 8.11 3.25 9.31
N HIS A 39 9.09 3.85 9.99
CA HIS A 39 9.51 5.23 9.73
C HIS A 39 10.14 5.38 8.34
N ILE A 40 11.01 4.45 7.94
CA ILE A 40 11.59 4.43 6.58
C ILE A 40 10.49 4.40 5.53
N MET A 41 9.49 3.53 5.71
CA MET A 41 8.39 3.41 4.78
C MET A 41 7.46 4.63 4.77
N LEU A 42 7.27 5.25 5.94
CA LEU A 42 6.49 6.48 6.05
C LEU A 42 7.17 7.62 5.29
N ILE A 43 8.47 7.82 5.49
CA ILE A 43 9.26 8.83 4.77
C ILE A 43 9.17 8.59 3.26
N TYR A 44 9.39 7.34 2.82
CA TYR A 44 9.25 6.98 1.41
C TYR A 44 7.86 7.32 0.84
N ASN A 45 6.79 6.93 1.53
CA ASN A 45 5.43 7.21 1.09
C ASN A 45 5.14 8.72 1.02
N ILE A 46 5.64 9.51 1.99
CA ILE A 46 5.51 10.98 1.95
C ILE A 46 6.22 11.56 0.72
N LEU A 47 7.45 11.13 0.43
CA LEU A 47 8.18 11.58 -0.75
C LEU A 47 7.43 11.25 -2.05
N MET A 48 6.86 10.05 -2.15
CA MET A 48 6.07 9.64 -3.32
C MET A 48 4.76 10.43 -3.43
N ILE A 49 4.10 10.72 -2.31
CA ILE A 49 2.90 11.57 -2.30
C ILE A 49 3.24 12.98 -2.80
N ILE A 50 4.33 13.58 -2.32
CA ILE A 50 4.79 14.90 -2.79
C ILE A 50 5.07 14.86 -4.30
N TYR A 51 5.78 13.83 -4.77
CA TYR A 51 6.07 13.64 -6.20
C TYR A 51 4.79 13.55 -7.05
N HIS A 52 3.80 12.77 -6.62
CA HIS A 52 2.53 12.64 -7.34
C HIS A 52 1.66 13.90 -7.26
N SER A 53 1.68 14.62 -6.13
CA SER A 53 1.00 15.91 -6.02
C SER A 53 1.62 16.94 -6.97
N TYR A 54 2.94 16.97 -7.06
CA TYR A 54 3.65 17.82 -8.00
C TYR A 54 3.32 17.47 -9.46
N LEU A 55 3.20 16.17 -9.80
CA LEU A 55 2.77 15.72 -11.12
C LEU A 55 1.35 16.20 -11.48
N ILE A 56 0.43 16.20 -10.51
CA ILE A 56 -0.95 16.69 -10.69
C ILE A 56 -0.94 18.21 -10.89
N GLU A 57 -0.25 18.94 -10.02
CA GLU A 57 -0.25 20.41 -10.03
C GLU A 57 0.46 20.99 -11.26
N SER A 58 1.61 20.44 -11.60
CA SER A 58 2.39 20.93 -12.74
C SER A 58 1.71 20.61 -14.08
N GLY A 59 0.91 19.54 -14.16
CA GLY A 59 0.35 19.02 -15.41
C GLY A 59 1.41 18.76 -16.50
N ARG A 60 2.69 18.76 -16.12
CA ARG A 60 3.85 18.86 -16.98
C ARG A 60 4.90 17.89 -16.44
N LEU A 61 5.20 16.86 -17.21
CA LEU A 61 6.42 16.09 -17.01
C LEU A 61 7.54 16.78 -17.77
N PHE A 62 8.60 17.16 -17.05
CA PHE A 62 9.90 17.54 -17.61
C PHE A 62 9.79 18.45 -18.86
N SER A 63 9.10 19.58 -18.71
CA SER A 63 9.01 20.66 -19.71
C SER A 63 8.19 20.42 -20.99
N GLN A 64 7.40 19.34 -21.13
CA GLN A 64 6.52 19.16 -22.29
C GLN A 64 5.07 19.59 -22.03
N GLU A 65 4.52 20.36 -22.95
CA GLU A 65 3.20 21.00 -22.85
C GLU A 65 2.04 19.98 -22.79
N SER A 66 1.21 20.16 -21.75
CA SER A 66 -0.25 19.96 -21.66
C SER A 66 -0.91 18.63 -22.07
N LEU A 67 -0.19 17.55 -22.35
CA LEU A 67 -0.79 16.43 -23.10
C LEU A 67 -1.49 15.31 -22.30
N LEU A 68 -1.45 15.30 -20.96
CA LEU A 68 -1.91 14.12 -20.19
C LEU A 68 -2.71 14.41 -18.92
N PHE A 69 -3.41 15.55 -18.86
CA PHE A 69 -3.98 16.05 -17.60
C PHE A 69 -4.97 15.09 -16.92
N LEU A 70 -5.82 14.40 -17.69
CA LEU A 70 -6.88 13.56 -17.13
C LEU A 70 -6.40 12.17 -16.67
N PRO A 71 -5.93 11.26 -17.54
CA PRO A 71 -5.62 9.88 -17.12
C PRO A 71 -4.40 9.82 -16.17
N ALA A 72 -3.37 10.64 -16.40
CA ALA A 72 -2.19 10.67 -15.53
C ALA A 72 -2.47 11.36 -14.18
N GLY A 73 -3.34 12.38 -14.18
CA GLY A 73 -3.82 13.02 -12.95
C GLY A 73 -4.63 12.07 -12.07
N PHE A 74 -5.59 11.34 -12.65
CA PHE A 74 -6.36 10.32 -11.92
C PHE A 74 -5.48 9.18 -11.40
N LEU A 75 -4.52 8.71 -12.21
CA LEU A 75 -3.56 7.70 -11.76
C LEU A 75 -2.72 8.22 -10.59
N SER A 76 -2.20 9.44 -10.67
CA SER A 76 -1.41 10.04 -9.59
C SER A 76 -2.24 10.20 -8.31
N ALA A 77 -3.50 10.62 -8.42
CA ALA A 77 -4.42 10.70 -7.28
C ALA A 77 -4.67 9.32 -6.65
N ALA A 78 -4.88 8.28 -7.47
CA ALA A 78 -5.01 6.90 -7.00
C ALA A 78 -3.74 6.42 -6.29
N LEU A 79 -2.55 6.75 -6.83
CA LEU A 79 -1.27 6.38 -6.24
C LEU A 79 -1.02 7.07 -4.90
N ILE A 80 -1.42 8.33 -4.74
CA ILE A 80 -1.39 9.04 -3.44
C ILE A 80 -2.21 8.25 -2.39
N LEU A 81 -3.43 7.86 -2.74
CA LEU A 81 -4.28 7.04 -1.86
C LEU A 81 -3.62 5.69 -1.55
N PHE A 82 -3.05 5.03 -2.56
CA PHE A 82 -2.41 3.74 -2.38
C PHE A 82 -1.16 3.80 -1.50
N HIS A 83 -0.32 4.83 -1.64
CA HIS A 83 0.83 5.07 -0.76
C HIS A 83 0.38 5.35 0.68
N GLY A 84 -0.66 6.17 0.88
CA GLY A 84 -1.24 6.40 2.20
C GLY A 84 -1.78 5.13 2.86
N LEU A 85 -2.35 4.21 2.07
CA LEU A 85 -2.82 2.91 2.54
C LEU A 85 -1.72 1.84 2.66
N ALA A 86 -0.52 2.10 2.14
CA ALA A 86 0.61 1.16 2.09
C ALA A 86 1.59 1.33 3.27
N ILE A 87 1.05 1.54 4.47
CA ILE A 87 1.85 1.63 5.69
C ILE A 87 1.91 0.25 6.36
N PRO A 88 3.12 -0.25 6.70
CA PRO A 88 3.28 -1.47 7.48
C PRO A 88 2.58 -1.35 8.84
N ARG A 89 1.93 -2.43 9.28
CA ARG A 89 1.22 -2.44 10.56
C ARG A 89 1.84 -3.46 11.50
N GLU A 90 1.91 -3.10 12.77
CA GLU A 90 2.36 -4.00 13.85
C GLU A 90 1.52 -5.29 13.88
N HIS A 91 0.25 -5.20 13.50
CA HIS A 91 -0.63 -6.35 13.36
C HIS A 91 -0.89 -6.67 11.88
N LYS A 92 -0.57 -7.90 11.49
CA LYS A 92 -0.86 -8.39 10.14
C LYS A 92 -2.35 -8.70 10.02
N ASN A 93 -3.10 -7.80 9.41
CA ASN A 93 -4.46 -8.10 8.96
C ASN A 93 -4.38 -9.19 7.89
N ARG A 94 -4.88 -10.39 8.18
CA ARG A 94 -5.05 -11.43 7.14
C ARG A 94 -5.97 -10.87 6.06
N ARG A 95 -5.63 -11.09 4.78
CA ARG A 95 -6.54 -10.80 3.67
C ARG A 95 -7.89 -11.46 3.98
N TRP A 96 -8.99 -10.74 3.73
CA TRP A 96 -10.35 -11.15 4.08
C TRP A 96 -10.69 -12.59 3.66
N ARG A 97 -10.20 -13.05 2.48
CA ARG A 97 -10.33 -14.44 2.00
C ARG A 97 -9.80 -15.52 2.97
N TRP A 98 -8.87 -15.19 3.85
CA TRP A 98 -8.26 -16.14 4.80
C TRP A 98 -8.68 -15.90 6.25
N ARG A 99 -9.62 -14.99 6.48
CA ARG A 99 -10.10 -14.62 7.81
C ARG A 99 -11.00 -15.71 8.41
N ASN A 100 -11.70 -16.47 7.56
CA ASN A 100 -12.70 -17.46 7.96
C ASN A 100 -12.50 -18.81 7.24
N ARG A 101 -11.34 -19.48 7.37
CA ARG A 101 -11.29 -20.90 6.99
C ARG A 101 -12.06 -21.71 8.03
N PHE A 102 -13.16 -22.31 7.60
CA PHE A 102 -13.89 -23.29 8.38
C PHE A 102 -12.95 -24.46 8.68
N ASP A 103 -12.78 -24.80 9.96
CA ASP A 103 -12.04 -26.00 10.34
C ASP A 103 -13.05 -27.13 10.50
N PRO A 104 -13.09 -28.11 9.57
CA PRO A 104 -14.06 -29.19 9.62
C PRO A 104 -13.89 -30.07 10.87
N LYS A 105 -12.70 -30.12 11.47
CA LYS A 105 -12.46 -30.91 12.68
C LYS A 105 -13.05 -30.28 13.95
N ILE A 106 -13.22 -28.96 13.97
CA ILE A 106 -13.69 -28.22 15.16
C ILE A 106 -15.13 -27.71 14.98
N ARG A 107 -15.71 -27.85 13.77
CA ARG A 107 -17.03 -27.31 13.37
C ARG A 107 -17.24 -25.85 13.79
N ARG A 108 -16.16 -25.08 13.85
CA ARG A 108 -16.14 -23.65 14.15
C ARG A 108 -15.15 -22.97 13.22
N HIS A 109 -15.41 -21.71 12.89
CA HIS A 109 -14.38 -20.90 12.23
C HIS A 109 -13.18 -20.81 13.16
N LYS A 110 -12.01 -21.21 12.65
CA LYS A 110 -10.79 -21.24 13.43
C LYS A 110 -10.41 -19.79 13.77
N LYS A 111 -10.72 -19.34 14.99
CA LYS A 111 -10.11 -18.13 15.55
C LYS A 111 -8.59 -18.34 15.50
N SER A 112 -7.84 -17.30 15.15
CA SER A 112 -6.39 -17.45 15.11
C SER A 112 -5.89 -17.81 16.52
N ILE A 113 -4.78 -18.54 16.64
CA ILE A 113 -4.13 -18.78 17.94
C ILE A 113 -3.91 -17.46 18.69
N HIS A 114 -3.71 -16.37 17.96
CA HIS A 114 -3.55 -15.03 18.51
C HIS A 114 -4.84 -14.47 19.13
N ASP A 115 -5.98 -14.67 18.47
CA ASP A 115 -7.31 -14.29 18.99
C ASP A 115 -7.70 -15.17 20.17
N TYR A 116 -7.41 -16.47 20.09
CA TYR A 116 -7.57 -17.42 21.19
C TYR A 116 -6.76 -17.00 22.41
N ARG A 117 -5.48 -16.62 22.23
CA ARG A 117 -4.63 -16.11 23.31
C ARG A 117 -5.14 -14.78 23.89
N ARG A 118 -5.68 -13.87 23.07
CA ARG A 118 -6.29 -12.62 23.55
C ARG A 118 -7.54 -12.89 24.39
N GLU A 119 -8.44 -13.77 23.92
CA GLU A 119 -9.63 -14.14 24.67
C GLU A 119 -9.28 -14.84 25.99
N HIS A 120 -8.29 -15.73 25.98
CA HIS A 120 -7.84 -16.37 27.22
C HIS A 120 -7.15 -15.43 28.20
N ARG A 121 -6.42 -14.42 27.73
CA ARG A 121 -5.88 -13.37 28.62
C ARG A 121 -6.99 -12.55 29.27
N LYS A 122 -8.04 -12.19 28.51
CA LYS A 122 -9.21 -11.45 29.03
C LYS A 122 -10.07 -12.23 30.03
N LYS A 123 -9.97 -13.57 30.05
CA LYS A 123 -10.70 -14.42 31.00
C LYS A 123 -9.91 -14.73 32.29
N ARG A 124 -8.63 -14.36 32.35
CA ARG A 124 -7.71 -14.67 33.46
C ARG A 124 -7.29 -13.45 34.28
N GLY A 125 -7.70 -12.26 33.89
CA GLY A 125 -7.60 -11.02 34.68
C GLY A 125 -9.00 -10.49 34.88
#